data_AF-A0A7W1MZ27-F1
#
_entry.id   AF-A0A7W1MZ27-F1
#
_cell.length_a   1.000
_cell.length_b   1.000
_cell.length_c   1.000
_cell.angle_alpha   90.00
_cell.angle_beta   90.00
_cell.angle_gamma   90.00
#
_symmetry.space_group_name_H-M   'P 1'
#
loop_
_entity.id
_entity.type
_entity.pdbx_description
1 polymer ?
#
loop_
_entity_poly.entity_id
_entity_poly.type
_entity_poly.pdbx_seq_one_letter_code
_entity_poly.pdbx_strand_id
1 'polypeptide(L)' 'MTEAARTFTCFGGACTVVVDGTGPAGTPEEAVQAATDSLLERHETFSRFKPASELASLNRDPRERVPVSPMMARFA' A
#
# COMPACT_ATOMS: atom_id res chain seq x y z
N MET A 1 11.63 9.27 24.43
CA MET A 1 11.19 8.14 23.59
C MET A 1 10.10 8.70 22.69
N THR A 2 10.38 8.83 21.40
CA THR A 2 9.46 9.39 20.39
C THR A 2 9.14 8.26 19.42
N GLU A 3 8.43 7.26 19.94
CA GLU A 3 7.96 6.10 19.19
C GLU A 3 6.45 6.24 18.99
N ALA A 4 5.99 5.99 17.76
CA ALA A 4 4.58 5.88 17.43
C ALA A 4 4.33 4.55 16.71
N ALA A 5 3.16 3.97 16.95
CA ALA A 5 2.74 2.75 16.31
C ALA A 5 1.25 2.77 15.96
N ARG A 6 0.88 2.11 14.87
CA ARG A 6 -0.51 1.90 14.47
C ARG A 6 -0.71 0.52 13.89
N THR A 7 -1.74 -0.16 14.37
CA THR A 7 -2.23 -1.42 13.81
C THR A 7 -3.55 -1.19 13.08
N PHE A 8 -3.70 -1.77 11.89
CA PHE A 8 -4.89 -1.66 11.05
C PHE A 8 -5.05 -2.89 10.15
N THR A 9 -6.25 -3.09 9.61
CA THR A 9 -6.51 -4.18 8.68
C THR A 9 -6.08 -3.78 7.27
N CYS A 10 -5.21 -4.57 6.67
CA CYS A 10 -4.72 -4.38 5.31
C CYS A 10 -4.23 -5.73 4.75
N PHE A 11 -4.24 -5.89 3.42
CA PHE A 11 -3.78 -7.11 2.73
C PHE A 11 -4.41 -8.44 3.22
N GLY A 12 -5.62 -8.39 3.78
CA GLY A 12 -6.31 -9.57 4.31
C GLY A 12 -5.88 -9.99 5.71
N GLY A 13 -5.10 -9.17 6.43
CA GLY A 13 -4.68 -9.43 7.80
C GLY A 13 -4.51 -8.15 8.62
N ALA A 14 -3.90 -8.28 9.80
CA ALA A 14 -3.47 -7.16 10.62
C ALA A 14 -2.06 -6.73 10.21
N CYS A 15 -1.88 -5.45 9.91
CA CYS A 15 -0.59 -4.83 9.65
C CYS A 15 -0.30 -3.81 10.75
N THR A 16 0.97 -3.73 11.17
CA THR A 16 1.44 -2.76 12.15
C THR A 16 2.58 -1.94 11.55
N VAL A 17 2.47 -0.62 11.66
CA VAL A 17 3.55 0.32 11.36
C VAL A 17 4.07 0.82 12.70
N VAL A 18 5.39 0.78 12.89
CA VAL A 18 6.09 1.31 14.06
C VAL A 18 7.19 2.23 13.56
N VAL A 19 7.28 3.42 14.12
CA VAL A 19 8.30 4.42 13.78
C VAL A 19 8.87 4.96 15.08
N ASP A 20 10.20 5.00 15.17
CA ASP A 20 10.95 5.65 16.25
C ASP A 20 11.95 6.64 15.66
N GLY A 21 12.09 7.79 16.31
CA GLY A 21 13.11 8.79 15.98
C GLY A 21 12.60 10.21 15.81
N THR A 22 13.53 11.12 15.49
CA THR A 22 13.29 12.58 15.36
C THR A 22 13.89 13.14 14.06
N GLY A 23 13.77 12.35 12.99
CA GLY A 23 14.28 12.73 11.67
C GLY A 23 13.62 14.00 11.11
N PRO A 24 14.21 14.62 10.07
CA PRO A 24 13.72 15.88 9.52
C PRO A 24 12.39 15.76 8.76
N ALA A 25 11.87 14.54 8.58
CA ALA A 25 10.70 14.25 7.75
C ALA A 25 9.35 14.45 8.47
N GLY A 26 9.35 14.87 9.73
CA GLY A 26 8.15 15.07 10.54
C GLY A 26 8.20 14.31 11.87
N THR A 27 7.07 14.29 12.58
CA THR A 27 6.94 13.50 13.81
C THR A 27 6.76 12.00 13.50
N PRO A 28 7.05 11.11 14.45
CA PRO A 28 6.73 9.68 14.31
C PRO A 28 5.28 9.40 13.92
N GLU A 29 4.32 10.17 14.45
CA GLU A 29 2.90 10.03 14.15
C GLU A 29 2.58 10.37 12.69
N GLU A 30 3.15 11.46 12.16
CA GLU A 30 3.02 11.85 10.76
C GLU A 30 3.60 10.77 9.84
N ALA A 31 4.76 10.20 10.21
CA ALA A 31 5.38 9.12 9.47
C ALA A 31 4.56 7.82 9.51
N VAL A 32 4.00 7.46 10.67
CA VAL A 32 3.07 6.31 10.81
C VAL A 32 1.84 6.50 9.93
N GLN A 33 1.27 7.71 9.91
CA GLN A 33 0.11 8.03 9.09
C GLN A 33 0.43 7.92 7.60
N ALA A 34 1.51 8.55 7.14
CA ALA A 34 1.93 8.49 5.73
C ALA A 34 2.23 7.05 5.27
N ALA A 35 2.89 6.24 6.11
CA ALA A 35 3.14 4.84 5.81
C ALA A 35 1.83 4.02 5.77
N THR A 36 0.91 4.30 6.69
CA THR A 36 -0.42 3.67 6.70
C THR A 36 -1.18 3.94 5.41
N ASP A 37 -1.25 5.21 4.98
CA ASP A 37 -1.95 5.60 3.76
C ASP A 37 -1.33 4.97 2.51
N SER A 38 0.00 4.94 2.45
CA SER A 38 0.78 4.30 1.38
C SER A 38 0.54 2.78 1.28
N LEU A 39 0.30 2.10 2.41
CA LEU A 39 -0.05 0.68 2.45
C LEU A 39 -1.51 0.46 2.02
N LEU A 40 -2.44 1.32 2.47
CA LEU A 40 -3.84 1.25 2.07
C LEU A 40 -4.02 1.52 0.58
N GLU A 41 -3.31 2.50 0.01
CA GLU A 41 -3.30 2.76 -1.43
C GLU A 41 -2.85 1.54 -2.22
N ARG A 42 -1.73 0.92 -1.81
CA ARG A 42 -1.26 -0.33 -2.44
C ARG A 42 -2.27 -1.46 -2.32
N HIS A 43 -2.98 -1.54 -1.20
CA HIS A 43 -4.05 -2.52 -1.05
C HIS A 43 -5.21 -2.29 -2.03
N GLU A 44 -5.58 -1.03 -2.30
CA GLU A 44 -6.58 -0.70 -3.32
C GLU A 44 -6.08 -1.04 -4.74
N THR A 45 -4.81 -0.74 -5.07
CA THR A 45 -4.26 -0.94 -6.42
C THR A 45 -3.95 -2.41 -6.74
N PHE A 46 -3.37 -3.14 -5.79
CA PHE A 46 -2.80 -4.49 -6.01
C PHE A 46 -3.68 -5.62 -5.47
N SER A 47 -4.91 -5.35 -5.04
CA SER A 47 -5.80 -6.42 -4.57
C SER A 47 -6.49 -7.14 -5.71
N ARG A 48 -6.30 -8.46 -5.83
CA ARG A 48 -7.08 -9.29 -6.78
C ARG A 48 -8.56 -9.41 -6.41
N PHE A 49 -8.94 -9.00 -5.20
CA PHE A 49 -10.29 -9.16 -4.66
C PHE A 49 -11.14 -7.91 -4.80
N LYS A 50 -10.52 -6.75 -5.01
CA LYS A 50 -11.21 -5.48 -5.20
C LYS A 50 -11.50 -5.27 -6.69
N PRO A 51 -12.76 -5.23 -7.15
CA PRO A 51 -13.08 -5.18 -8.58
C PRO A 51 -12.58 -3.92 -9.30
N ALA A 52 -12.37 -2.84 -8.55
CA ALA A 52 -11.86 -1.56 -9.06
C ALA A 52 -10.33 -1.47 -9.06
N SER A 53 -9.62 -2.48 -8.55
CA SER A 53 -8.17 -2.46 -8.51
C SER A 53 -7.57 -2.60 -9.92
N GLU A 54 -6.36 -2.08 -10.07
CA GLU A 54 -5.58 -2.26 -11.29
C GLU A 54 -5.30 -3.74 -11.54
N LEU A 55 -4.90 -4.49 -10.51
CA LEU A 55 -4.58 -5.92 -10.66
C LEU A 55 -5.81 -6.75 -11.05
N ALA A 56 -6.98 -6.46 -10.50
CA ALA A 56 -8.21 -7.17 -10.88
C ALA A 56 -8.67 -6.82 -12.31
N SER A 57 -8.35 -5.62 -12.77
CA SER A 57 -8.60 -5.23 -14.16
C SER A 57 -7.65 -5.94 -15.12
N LEU A 58 -6.34 -5.95 -14.80
CA LEU A 58 -5.31 -6.70 -15.53
C LEU A 58 -5.68 -8.19 -15.65
N ASN A 59 -6.05 -8.83 -14.54
CA ASN A 59 -6.39 -10.26 -14.52
C ASN A 59 -7.63 -10.62 -15.36
N ARG A 60 -8.52 -9.66 -15.62
CA ARG A 60 -9.74 -9.87 -16.43
C ARG A 60 -9.56 -9.54 -17.90
N ASP A 61 -8.47 -8.86 -18.25
CA ASP A 61 -8.24 -8.40 -19.61
C ASP A 61 -7.72 -9.55 -20.49
N PRO A 62 -8.42 -9.93 -21.56
CA PRO A 62 -8.03 -11.07 -22.39
C PRO A 62 -6.89 -10.75 -23.37
N ARG A 63 -6.43 -9.49 -23.44
CA ARG A 63 -5.36 -9.09 -24.36
C ARG A 63 -4.03 -9.70 -23.93
N GLU A 64 -3.20 -10.08 -24.91
CA GLU A 64 -1.84 -10.57 -24.67
C GLU A 64 -0.94 -9.52 -24.00
N ARG A 65 -1.18 -8.23 -24.29
CA ARG A 65 -0.44 -7.10 -23.72
C ARG A 65 -1.41 -6.06 -23.22
N VAL A 66 -1.30 -5.76 -21.92
CA VAL A 66 -2.18 -4.82 -21.23
C VAL A 66 -1.32 -3.68 -20.70
N PRO A 67 -1.65 -2.41 -20.99
CA PRO A 67 -0.95 -1.28 -20.39
C PRO A 67 -1.26 -1.23 -18.89
N VAL A 68 -0.20 -1.09 -18.09
CA VAL A 68 -0.29 -0.99 -16.63
C VAL A 68 0.62 0.13 -16.14
N SER A 69 0.42 0.54 -14.90
CA SER A 69 1.27 1.50 -14.21
C SER A 69 2.71 0.98 -14.14
N PRO A 70 3.72 1.88 -14.13
CA PRO A 70 5.11 1.47 -13.99
C PRO A 70 5.37 0.62 -12.73
N MET A 71 4.60 0.84 -11.66
CA MET A 71 4.72 0.04 -10.44
C MET A 71 4.18 -1.38 -10.66
N MET A 72 3.01 -1.55 -11.27
CA MET A 72 2.46 -2.87 -11.60
C MET A 72 3.38 -3.67 -12.53
N ALA A 73 3.97 -3.01 -13.52
CA ALA A 73 4.93 -3.64 -14.42
C ALA A 73 6.19 -4.18 -13.72
N ARG A 74 6.52 -3.70 -12.50
CA ARG A 74 7.67 -4.20 -11.73
C ARG A 74 7.38 -5.48 -10.97
N PHE A 75 6.11 -5.86 -10.82
CA PHE A 75 5.67 -7.03 -10.05
C PHE A 75 4.98 -8.11 -10.90
N ALA A 76 4.76 -7.86 -12.19
CA ALA A 76 4.10 -8.77 -13.13
C ALA A 76 5.08 -9.74 -13.81
#